data_AF-A0A3P1UI04-F1
#
_entry.id   AF-A0A3P1UI04-F1
#
_cell.length_a   1.000
_cell.length_b   1.000
_cell.length_c   1.000
_cell.angle_alpha   90.00
_cell.angle_beta   90.00
_cell.angle_gamma   90.00
#
_symmetry.space_group_name_H-M   'P 1'
#
loop_
_entity.id
_entity.type
_entity.pdbx_description
1 polymer ?
#
loop_
_entity_poly.entity_id
_entity_poly.type
_entity_poly.pdbx_seq_one_letter_code
_entity_poly.pdbx_strand_id
1 'polypeptide(L)'
;MNSSIFANKRAIVMGVIAGIAFFAAAQGFFVLRGPQYAESQDGSVMVRPIVKDDSTRNMTMSVIVALVGGLYVARALHKRSNKA
;
A
#
# COMPACT_ATOMS: atom_id res chain seq x y z
N MET A 1 9.85 -14.59 -28.64
CA MET A 1 8.82 -13.55 -28.43
C MET A 1 8.92 -13.06 -27.00
N ASN A 2 9.21 -11.77 -26.77
CA ASN A 2 9.19 -11.19 -25.43
C ASN A 2 7.75 -11.17 -24.92
N SER A 3 7.38 -12.14 -24.08
CA SER A 3 6.09 -12.13 -23.38
C SER A 3 6.12 -11.06 -22.30
N SER A 4 5.72 -9.84 -22.68
CA SER A 4 5.53 -8.75 -21.73
C SER A 4 4.40 -9.10 -20.76
N ILE A 5 4.57 -8.80 -19.48
CA ILE A 5 3.50 -8.90 -18.47
C ILE A 5 2.31 -8.02 -18.88
N PHE A 6 2.59 -6.90 -19.55
CA PHE A 6 1.58 -5.97 -20.05
C PHE A 6 0.74 -6.54 -21.21
N ALA A 7 1.20 -7.61 -21.87
CA ALA A 7 0.42 -8.30 -22.89
C ALA A 7 -0.54 -9.35 -22.30
N ASN A 8 -0.29 -9.81 -21.06
CA ASN A 8 -1.13 -10.79 -20.39
C ASN A 8 -2.23 -10.08 -19.58
N LYS A 9 -3.38 -9.82 -20.23
CA LYS A 9 -4.53 -9.13 -19.64
C LYS A 9 -4.99 -9.75 -18.31
N ARG A 10 -5.01 -11.09 -18.21
CA ARG A 10 -5.42 -11.79 -16.97
C ARG A 10 -4.47 -11.49 -15.82
N ALA A 11 -3.16 -11.52 -16.07
CA ALA A 11 -2.15 -11.23 -15.05
C ALA A 11 -2.26 -9.78 -14.55
N ILE A 12 -2.46 -8.81 -15.45
CA ILE A 12 -2.66 -7.40 -15.05
C ILE A 12 -3.94 -7.22 -14.24
N VAL A 13 -5.08 -7.76 -14.70
CA VAL A 13 -6.36 -7.60 -14.00
C VAL A 13 -6.26 -8.15 -12.58
N MET A 14 -5.67 -9.35 -12.42
CA MET A 14 -5.45 -9.92 -11.09
C MET A 14 -4.47 -9.10 -10.24
N GLY A 15 -3.45 -8.51 -10.87
CA GLY A 15 -2.54 -7.57 -10.20
C GLY A 15 -3.25 -6.31 -9.70
N VAL A 16 -4.15 -5.74 -10.50
CA VAL A 16 -4.95 -4.56 -10.09
C VAL A 16 -5.87 -4.92 -8.93
N ILE A 17 -6.59 -6.05 -9.02
CA ILE A 17 -7.45 -6.52 -7.93
C ILE A 17 -6.65 -6.72 -6.63
N ALA A 18 -5.48 -7.37 -6.73
CA ALA A 18 -4.59 -7.53 -5.59
C ALA A 18 -4.10 -6.18 -5.05
N GLY A 19 -3.74 -5.24 -5.93
CA GLY A 19 -3.34 -3.88 -5.55
C GLY A 19 -4.43 -3.15 -4.77
N ILE A 20 -5.69 -3.22 -5.20
CA ILE A 20 -6.84 -2.65 -4.47
C ILE A 20 -7.00 -3.31 -3.10
N ALA A 21 -6.84 -4.64 -3.01
CA ALA A 21 -6.91 -5.35 -1.73
C ALA A 21 -5.78 -4.92 -0.78
N PHE A 22 -4.55 -4.77 -1.28
CA PHE A 22 -3.41 -4.27 -0.51
C PHE A 22 -3.61 -2.82 -0.06
N PHE A 23 -4.16 -1.97 -0.93
CA PHE A 23 -4.53 -0.60 -0.57
C PHE A 23 -5.53 -0.57 0.60
N ALA A 24 -6.61 -1.34 0.47
CA ALA A 24 -7.65 -1.41 1.49
C ALA A 24 -7.12 -1.95 2.82
N ALA A 25 -6.25 -2.98 2.78
CA ALA A 25 -5.60 -3.51 3.97
C ALA A 25 -4.68 -2.48 4.64
N ALA A 26 -3.88 -1.73 3.86
CA ALA A 26 -3.01 -0.70 4.39
C ALA A 26 -3.81 0.47 5.01
N GLN A 27 -4.87 0.92 4.35
CA GLN A 27 -5.78 1.92 4.90
C GLN A 27 -6.46 1.42 6.18
N GLY A 28 -6.95 0.18 6.18
CA GLY A 28 -7.53 -0.45 7.36
C GLY A 28 -6.55 -0.49 8.53
N PHE A 29 -5.27 -0.81 8.29
CA PHE A 29 -4.23 -0.75 9.30
C PHE A 29 -4.05 0.65 9.88
N PHE A 30 -3.99 1.69 9.05
CA PHE A 30 -3.84 3.07 9.52
C PHE A 30 -5.06 3.58 10.30
N VAL A 31 -6.26 3.18 9.90
CA VAL A 31 -7.50 3.50 10.63
C VAL A 31 -7.51 2.80 11.99
N LEU A 32 -7.17 1.50 12.04
CA LEU A 32 -7.17 0.70 13.27
C LEU A 32 -6.05 1.08 14.25
N ARG A 33 -4.90 1.53 13.73
CA ARG A 33 -3.78 2.03 14.56
C ARG A 33 -4.17 3.27 15.37
N GLY A 34 -5.16 4.03 14.90
CA GLY A 34 -5.61 5.25 15.55
C GLY A 34 -4.65 6.44 15.35
N PRO A 35 -5.00 7.60 15.95
CA PRO A 35 -4.26 8.84 15.77
C PRO A 35 -2.84 8.77 16.37
N GLN A 36 -1.87 9.34 15.66
CA GLN A 36 -0.51 9.52 16.19
C GLN A 36 -0.41 10.89 16.87
N TYR A 37 0.14 10.93 18.07
CA TYR A 37 0.33 12.16 18.83
C TYR A 37 1.76 12.69 18.69
N ALA A 38 1.93 14.01 18.79
CA ALA A 38 3.24 14.65 18.90
C ALA A 38 3.92 14.27 20.22
N GLU A 39 5.23 14.05 20.18
CA GLU A 39 6.04 13.83 21.38
C GLU A 39 6.38 15.19 22.00
N SER A 40 6.48 15.25 23.33
CA SER A 40 6.92 16.47 24.02
C SER A 40 8.40 16.70 23.73
N GLN A 41 8.77 17.95 23.45
CA GLN A 41 10.19 18.33 23.42
C GLN A 41 10.72 18.53 24.83
N ASP A 42 11.99 18.17 25.05
CA ASP A 42 12.66 18.38 26.34
C ASP A 42 12.60 19.86 26.74
N GLY A 43 12.18 20.12 27.99
CA GLY A 43 11.97 21.48 28.50
C GLY A 43 10.61 22.09 28.16
N SER A 44 9.73 21.40 27.42
CA SER A 44 8.37 21.85 27.14
C SER A 44 7.31 21.06 27.94
N VAL A 45 6.30 21.75 28.46
CA VAL A 45 5.12 21.12 29.06
C VAL A 45 4.06 20.96 27.98
N MET A 46 3.72 19.72 27.64
CA MET A 46 2.63 19.44 26.71
C MET A 46 1.28 19.66 27.41
N VAL A 47 0.66 20.82 27.17
CA VAL A 47 -0.61 21.21 27.83
C VAL A 47 -1.82 20.45 27.26
N ARG A 48 -1.75 20.02 25.99
CA ARG A 48 -2.79 19.23 25.31
C ARG A 48 -2.17 18.28 24.26
N PRO A 49 -2.75 17.09 24.04
CA PRO A 49 -2.30 16.20 22.97
C PRO A 49 -2.50 16.85 21.60
N ILE A 50 -1.42 16.96 20.82
CA ILE A 50 -1.48 17.41 19.42
C ILE A 50 -1.53 16.17 18.53
N VAL A 51 -2.61 15.99 17.79
CA VAL A 51 -2.73 14.92 16.78
C VAL A 51 -1.93 15.32 15.54
N LYS A 52 -1.05 14.43 15.07
CA LYS A 52 -0.32 14.62 13.81
C LYS A 52 -1.27 14.41 12.63
N ASP A 53 -1.27 15.34 11.68
CA ASP A 53 -1.91 15.13 10.39
C ASP A 53 -1.00 14.29 9.47
N ASP A 54 -1.08 12.97 9.66
CA ASP A 54 -0.36 11.99 8.84
C ASP A 54 -1.23 11.46 7.67
N SER A 55 -2.37 12.10 7.38
CA SER A 55 -3.34 11.63 6.36
C SER A 55 -2.71 11.43 4.98
N THR A 56 -1.96 12.44 4.53
CA THR A 56 -1.26 12.41 3.24
C THR A 56 -0.19 11.34 3.23
N ARG A 57 0.61 11.23 4.30
CA ARG A 57 1.67 10.21 4.42
C ARG A 57 1.11 8.79 4.37
N ASN A 58 0.03 8.53 5.12
CA ASN A 58 -0.63 7.23 5.17
C ASN A 58 -1.26 6.87 3.81
N MET A 59 -1.85 7.86 3.12
CA MET A 59 -2.36 7.68 1.78
C MET A 59 -1.25 7.34 0.79
N THR A 60 -0.15 8.10 0.79
CA THR A 60 1.00 7.84 -0.08
C THR A 60 1.58 6.44 0.17
N MET A 61 1.78 6.06 1.43
CA MET A 61 2.27 4.71 1.75
C MET A 61 1.32 3.62 1.27
N SER A 62 0.01 3.79 1.47
CA SER A 62 -0.99 2.82 1.01
C SER A 62 -0.96 2.64 -0.51
N VAL A 63 -0.79 3.73 -1.27
CA VAL A 63 -0.65 3.68 -2.73
C VAL A 63 0.62 2.93 -3.14
N ILE A 64 1.75 3.18 -2.49
CA ILE A 64 3.01 2.47 -2.79
C ILE A 64 2.84 0.97 -2.55
N VAL A 65 2.28 0.59 -1.40
CA VAL A 65 2.02 -0.83 -1.05
C VAL A 65 1.09 -1.48 -2.08
N ALA A 66 0.05 -0.78 -2.51
CA ALA A 66 -0.87 -1.24 -3.54
C ALA A 66 -0.18 -1.50 -4.89
N LEU A 67 0.63 -0.55 -5.36
CA LEU A 67 1.32 -0.66 -6.65
C LEU A 67 2.36 -1.77 -6.63
N VAL A 68 3.18 -1.84 -5.60
CA VAL A 68 4.23 -2.87 -5.46
C VAL A 68 3.60 -4.25 -5.30
N GLY A 69 2.61 -4.38 -4.42
CA GLY A 69 1.91 -5.64 -4.17
C GLY A 69 1.17 -6.15 -5.41
N GLY A 70 0.44 -5.26 -6.10
CA GLY A 70 -0.28 -5.59 -7.32
C GLY A 70 0.64 -6.02 -8.46
N LEU A 71 1.76 -5.32 -8.66
CA LEU A 71 2.76 -5.69 -9.66
C LEU A 71 3.42 -7.04 -9.33
N TYR A 72 3.70 -7.31 -8.06
CA TYR A 72 4.26 -8.58 -7.62
C TYR A 72 3.33 -9.76 -7.95
N VAL A 73 2.04 -9.63 -7.66
CA VAL A 73 1.02 -10.65 -7.98
C VAL A 73 0.88 -10.84 -9.49
N ALA A 74 0.82 -9.74 -10.27
CA ALA A 74 0.78 -9.83 -11.72
C ALA A 74 1.98 -10.59 -12.28
N ARG A 75 3.18 -10.30 -11.77
CA ARG A 75 4.42 -10.97 -12.20
C ARG A 75 4.42 -12.45 -11.83
N ALA A 76 3.94 -12.81 -10.65
CA ALA A 76 3.84 -14.20 -10.21
C ALA A 76 2.89 -15.02 -11.11
N LEU A 77 1.72 -14.46 -11.43
CA LEU A 77 0.72 -15.11 -12.30
C LEU A 77 1.22 -15.23 -13.74
N HIS A 78 1.88 -14.20 -14.27
CA HIS A 78 2.46 -14.26 -15.61
C HIS A 78 3.53 -15.36 -15.71
N LYS A 79 4.43 -15.47 -14.71
CA LYS A 79 5.42 -16.56 -14.66
C LYS A 79 4.79 -17.94 -14.61
N ARG A 80 3.69 -18.11 -13.85
CA ARG A 80 2.98 -19.39 -13.75
C ARG A 80 2.32 -19.77 -15.07
N SER A 81 1.75 -18.80 -15.78
CA SER A 81 1.13 -19.01 -17.10
C SER A 81 2.12 -19.41 -18.19
N ASN A 82 3.38 -19.00 -18.12
CA ASN A 82 4.41 -19.38 -19.10
C ASN A 82 5.08 -20.75 -18.79
N LYS A 83 4.80 -21.33 -17.61
CA LYS A 83 5.33 -22.65 -17.21
C LYS A 83 4.34 -23.80 -17.49
N ALA A 84 3.08 -23.48 -17.77
CA ALA A 84 2.04 -24.43 -18.16
C ALA A 84 1.91 -24.44 -19.68
#